data_AF-A0A091ATJ0-F1
#
_entry.id   AF-A0A091ATJ0-F1
#
_cell.length_a   1.000
_cell.length_b   1.000
_cell.length_c   1.000
_cell.angle_alpha   90.00
_cell.angle_beta   90.00
_cell.angle_gamma   90.00
#
_symmetry.space_group_name_H-M   'P 1'
#
loop_
_entity.id
_entity.type
_entity.pdbx_description
1 polymer ?
#
loop_
_entity_poly.entity_id
_entity_poly.type
_entity_poly.pdbx_seq_one_letter_code
_entity_poly.pdbx_strand_id
1 'polypeptide(L)'
;MEWPPVNREADQAQELFGEILGAICRDTGLREELAMPYAEAAFAFLQSVHGGQRLYIPAADRKHLIDKIVSHYNRHGDASKTCAEFGISRRKLYYLLKAAPKNAQNQN
;
A
#
# COMPACT_ATOMS: atom_id res chain seq x y z
N MET A 1 17.81 37.84 5.13
CA MET A 1 17.76 36.68 6.05
C MET A 1 16.87 35.65 5.36
N GLU A 2 17.48 34.84 4.48
CA GLU A 2 16.76 33.76 3.80
C GLU A 2 16.57 32.62 4.80
N TRP A 3 15.32 32.21 5.01
CA TRP A 3 15.01 31.01 5.79
C TRP A 3 15.51 29.77 5.02
N PRO A 4 16.16 28.80 5.67
CA PRO A 4 16.54 27.57 5.00
C PRO A 4 15.28 26.86 4.49
N PRO A 5 15.34 26.19 3.31
CA PRO A 5 14.21 25.46 2.79
C PRO A 5 13.77 24.40 3.80
N VAL A 6 12.50 24.48 4.23
CA VAL A 6 11.86 23.45 5.08
C VAL A 6 11.97 22.12 4.33
N ASN A 7 12.74 21.18 4.89
CA ASN A 7 12.96 19.87 4.29
C ASN A 7 11.73 18.97 4.50
N ARG A 8 10.68 19.24 3.71
CA ARG A 8 9.38 18.55 3.78
C ARG A 8 9.48 17.04 3.61
N GLU A 9 10.52 16.54 2.96
CA GLU A 9 10.75 15.10 2.78
C GLU A 9 11.24 14.44 4.07
N ALA A 10 12.10 15.13 4.83
CA ALA A 10 12.51 14.68 6.16
C ALA A 10 11.31 14.63 7.11
N ASP A 11 10.41 15.61 7.03
CA ASP A 11 9.20 15.66 7.87
C ASP A 11 8.26 14.47 7.57
N GLN A 12 8.04 14.14 6.29
CA GLN A 12 7.17 13.01 5.90
C GLN A 12 7.76 11.65 6.26
N ALA A 13 9.08 11.48 6.13
CA ALA A 13 9.78 10.28 6.55
C ALA A 13 9.65 10.07 8.07
N GLN A 14 9.82 11.14 8.85
CA GLN A 14 9.67 11.12 10.30
C GLN A 14 8.23 10.82 10.73
N GLU A 15 7.25 11.38 10.02
CA GLU A 15 5.82 11.12 10.26
C GLU A 15 5.47 9.65 10.02
N LEU A 16 5.89 9.07 8.88
CA LEU A 16 5.68 7.66 8.58
C LEU A 16 6.36 6.75 9.62
N PHE A 17 7.57 7.08 10.05
CA PHE A 17 8.24 6.34 11.12
C PHE A 17 7.43 6.35 12.42
N GLY A 18 6.92 7.52 12.81
CA GLY A 18 6.04 7.67 13.97
C GLY A 18 4.74 6.89 13.85
N GLU A 19 4.14 6.85 12.66
CA GLU A 19 2.94 6.04 12.38
C GLU A 19 3.19 4.54 12.57
N ILE A 20 4.31 4.03 12.04
CA ILE A 20 4.72 2.63 12.17
C ILE A 20 4.96 2.28 13.65
N LEU A 21 5.74 3.09 14.35
CA LEU A 21 6.04 2.89 15.77
C LEU A 21 4.75 2.91 16.61
N GLY A 22 3.88 3.88 16.37
CA GLY A 22 2.59 3.99 17.03
C GLY A 22 1.67 2.80 16.77
N ALA A 23 1.66 2.27 15.54
CA ALA A 23 0.89 1.07 15.21
C ALA A 23 1.40 -0.17 15.97
N ILE A 24 2.73 -0.37 16.01
CA ILE A 24 3.32 -1.48 16.75
C ILE A 24 2.97 -1.38 18.23
N CYS A 25 3.14 -0.22 18.86
CA CYS A 25 2.80 -0.03 20.28
C CYS A 25 1.31 -0.29 20.56
N ARG A 26 0.41 0.24 19.73
CA ARG A 26 -1.04 0.06 19.91
C ARG A 26 -1.49 -1.39 19.76
N ASP A 27 -0.97 -2.10 18.77
CA ASP A 27 -1.47 -3.43 18.41
C ASP A 27 -0.81 -4.55 19.23
N THR A 28 0.40 -4.32 19.75
CA THR A 28 1.14 -5.32 20.54
C THR A 28 1.15 -5.04 22.04
N GLY A 29 0.83 -3.80 22.46
CA GLY A 29 0.96 -3.35 23.85
C GLY A 29 2.40 -3.15 24.32
N LEU A 30 3.38 -3.21 23.42
CA LEU A 30 4.77 -2.92 23.74
C LEU A 30 4.97 -1.44 24.09
N ARG A 31 5.93 -1.20 24.99
CA ARG A 31 6.45 0.15 25.23
C ARG A 31 7.30 0.58 24.04
N GLU A 32 7.33 1.88 23.81
CA GLU A 32 8.04 2.49 22.68
C GLU A 32 9.51 2.05 22.61
N GLU A 33 10.21 1.97 23.75
CA GLU A 33 11.61 1.57 23.78
C GLU A 33 11.84 0.14 23.27
N LEU A 34 10.86 -0.75 23.47
CA LEU A 34 10.90 -2.13 23.00
C LEU A 34 10.38 -2.28 21.57
N ALA A 35 9.52 -1.35 21.11
CA ALA A 35 8.97 -1.33 19.76
C ALA A 35 9.92 -0.70 18.74
N MET A 36 10.79 0.21 19.18
CA MET A 36 11.75 0.96 18.35
C MET A 36 12.56 0.09 17.37
N PRO A 37 13.24 -1.00 17.78
CA PRO A 37 14.04 -1.79 16.84
C PRO A 37 13.21 -2.45 15.74
N TYR A 38 11.94 -2.75 16.00
CA TYR A 38 11.02 -3.32 14.99
C TYR A 38 10.54 -2.25 14.01
N ALA A 39 10.25 -1.04 14.50
CA ALA A 39 9.89 0.09 13.67
C ALA A 39 11.04 0.50 12.74
N GLU A 40 12.27 0.53 13.24
CA GLU A 40 13.49 0.78 12.46
C GLU A 40 13.68 -0.26 11.35
N ALA A 41 13.55 -1.55 11.67
CA ALA A 41 13.68 -2.61 10.69
C ALA A 41 12.61 -2.53 9.58
N ALA A 42 11.36 -2.28 9.96
CA ALA A 42 10.25 -2.13 9.02
C ALA A 42 10.43 -0.89 8.12
N PHE A 43 10.82 0.24 8.71
CA PHE A 43 11.06 1.48 8.00
C PHE A 43 12.23 1.39 7.03
N ALA A 44 13.36 0.80 7.45
CA ALA A 44 14.51 0.54 6.58
C ALA A 44 14.15 -0.37 5.40
N PHE A 45 13.34 -1.41 5.64
CA PHE A 45 12.84 -2.26 4.57
C PHE A 45 11.99 -1.45 3.56
N LEU A 46 11.04 -0.64 4.04
CA LEU A 46 10.21 0.20 3.18
C LEU A 46 11.05 1.19 2.35
N GLN A 47 12.06 1.82 2.96
CA GLN A 47 13.00 2.67 2.23
C GLN A 47 13.80 1.90 1.19
N SER A 48 14.22 0.65 1.46
CA SER A 48 14.99 -0.15 0.51
C SER A 48 14.17 -0.59 -0.71
N VAL A 49 12.88 -0.87 -0.52
CA VAL A 49 11.99 -1.34 -1.61
C VAL A 49 11.41 -0.17 -2.40
N HIS A 50 11.18 0.98 -1.76
CA HIS A 50 10.43 2.09 -2.33
C HIS A 50 11.19 3.42 -2.39
N GLY A 51 12.46 3.45 -1.99
CA GLY A 51 13.32 4.63 -2.04
C GLY A 51 13.35 5.23 -3.45
N GLY A 52 12.85 6.46 -3.58
CA GLY A 52 12.72 7.19 -4.85
C GLY A 52 11.33 7.15 -5.50
N GLN A 53 10.37 6.39 -4.97
CA GLN A 53 8.98 6.37 -5.43
C GLN A 53 8.02 6.84 -4.34
N ARG A 54 7.06 7.69 -4.69
CA ARG A 54 5.98 8.13 -3.77
C ARG A 54 5.13 6.91 -3.41
N LEU A 55 5.27 6.42 -2.18
CA LEU A 55 4.56 5.25 -1.67
C LEU A 55 3.06 5.53 -1.65
N TYR A 56 2.28 4.90 -2.53
CA TYR A 56 0.83 4.94 -2.48
C TYR A 56 0.33 3.75 -1.64
N ILE A 57 -0.12 4.01 -0.41
CA ILE A 57 -0.77 3.01 0.45
C ILE A 57 -2.29 3.16 0.29
N PRO A 58 -3.00 2.21 -0.35
CA PRO A 58 -4.45 2.24 -0.43
C PRO A 58 -5.09 1.84 0.91
N ALA A 59 -6.18 2.51 1.28
CA ALA A 59 -7.02 2.13 2.42
C ALA A 59 -7.51 0.67 2.30
N ALA A 60 -7.67 -0.03 3.43
CA ALA A 60 -8.00 -1.46 3.49
C ALA A 60 -9.21 -1.85 2.63
N ASP A 61 -10.29 -1.06 2.68
CA ASP A 61 -11.50 -1.27 1.89
C ASP A 61 -11.24 -1.27 0.38
N ARG A 62 -10.31 -0.41 -0.05
CA ARG A 62 -9.93 -0.28 -1.45
C ARG A 62 -9.11 -1.47 -1.93
N LYS A 63 -8.27 -2.04 -1.06
CA LYS A 63 -7.51 -3.26 -1.36
C LYS A 63 -8.45 -4.45 -1.54
N HIS A 64 -9.40 -4.64 -0.64
CA HIS A 64 -10.42 -5.69 -0.75
C HIS A 64 -11.25 -5.58 -2.03
N LEU A 65 -11.62 -4.37 -2.45
CA LEU A 65 -12.35 -4.16 -3.69
C LEU A 65 -11.51 -4.56 -4.92
N ILE A 66 -10.22 -4.17 -4.96
CA ILE A 66 -9.33 -4.53 -6.07
C ILE A 66 -9.15 -6.05 -6.14
N ASP A 67 -8.91 -6.71 -5.00
CA ASP A 67 -8.73 -8.16 -4.94
C ASP A 67 -10.00 -8.90 -5.42
N LYS A 68 -11.19 -8.40 -5.07
CA LYS A 68 -12.47 -8.94 -5.55
C LYS A 68 -12.63 -8.80 -7.06
N ILE A 69 -12.31 -7.63 -7.62
CA ILE A 69 -12.38 -7.37 -9.07
C ILE A 69 -11.44 -8.31 -9.84
N VAL A 70 -10.19 -8.43 -9.37
CA VAL A 70 -9.18 -9.29 -10.00
C VAL A 70 -9.58 -10.76 -9.91
N SER A 71 -10.07 -11.21 -8.75
CA SER A 71 -10.52 -12.59 -8.55
C SER A 71 -11.72 -12.94 -9.42
N HIS A 72 -12.69 -12.03 -9.54
CA HIS A 72 -13.84 -12.22 -10.42
C HIS A 72 -13.42 -12.34 -11.89
N TYR A 73 -12.50 -11.48 -12.34
CA TYR A 73 -11.96 -11.56 -13.69
C TYR A 73 -11.23 -12.88 -13.94
N ASN A 74 -10.35 -13.30 -13.02
CA ASN A 74 -9.58 -14.54 -13.17
C ASN A 74 -10.47 -15.78 -13.20
N ARG A 75 -11.56 -15.79 -12.43
CA ARG A 75 -12.51 -16.92 -12.38
C ARG A 75 -13.37 -17.05 -13.65
N HIS A 76 -13.76 -15.92 -14.25
CA HIS A 76 -14.74 -15.93 -15.35
C HIS A 76 -14.14 -15.62 -16.72
N GLY A 77 -12.92 -15.08 -16.78
CA GLY A 77 -12.22 -14.72 -18.02
C GLY A 77 -12.90 -13.63 -18.86
N ASP A 78 -13.94 -12.98 -18.32
CA ASP A 78 -14.80 -12.06 -19.08
C ASP A 78 -14.67 -10.63 -18.56
N ALA A 79 -13.93 -9.82 -19.33
CA ALA A 79 -13.75 -8.40 -19.05
C ALA A 79 -15.07 -7.62 -19.10
N SER A 80 -16.00 -7.99 -19.98
CA SER A 80 -17.25 -7.27 -20.15
C SER A 80 -18.19 -7.47 -18.98
N LYS A 81 -18.34 -8.71 -18.51
CA LYS A 81 -19.10 -9.04 -17.30
C LYS A 81 -18.49 -8.41 -16.06
N THR A 82 -17.17 -8.51 -15.91
CA THR A 82 -16.47 -7.91 -14.76
C THR A 82 -16.62 -6.39 -14.73
N CYS A 83 -16.52 -5.71 -15.88
CA CYS A 83 -16.76 -4.27 -15.95
C CYS A 83 -18.20 -3.89 -15.60
N ALA A 84 -19.20 -4.66 -16.04
CA ALA A 84 -20.61 -4.41 -15.75
C ALA A 84 -20.91 -4.61 -14.26
N GLU A 85 -20.40 -5.67 -13.65
CA GLU A 85 -20.66 -6.01 -12.25
C GLU A 85 -20.03 -5.04 -11.26
N PHE A 86 -18.81 -4.58 -11.55
CA PHE A 86 -18.08 -3.66 -10.66
C PHE A 86 -18.17 -2.18 -11.08
N GLY A 87 -18.94 -1.86 -12.14
CA GLY A 87 -19.14 -0.49 -12.61
C GLY A 87 -17.85 0.22 -13.05
N ILE A 88 -16.88 -0.52 -13.60
CA ILE A 88 -15.57 0.02 -13.99
C ILE A 88 -15.37 -0.02 -15.51
N SER A 89 -14.60 0.94 -16.05
CA SER A 89 -14.22 0.91 -17.46
C SER A 89 -13.21 -0.20 -17.75
N ARG A 90 -13.20 -0.73 -18.99
CA ARG A 90 -12.20 -1.73 -19.43
C ARG A 90 -10.76 -1.23 -19.25
N ARG A 91 -10.51 0.05 -19.49
CA ARG A 91 -9.20 0.68 -19.26
C ARG A 91 -8.80 0.58 -17.78
N LYS A 92 -9.73 0.84 -16.87
CA LYS A 92 -9.48 0.73 -15.43
C LYS A 92 -9.24 -0.72 -15.00
N LEU A 93 -10.00 -1.67 -15.54
CA LEU A 93 -9.79 -3.10 -15.30
C LEU A 93 -8.37 -3.54 -15.69
N TYR A 94 -7.92 -3.24 -16.91
CA TYR A 94 -6.56 -3.61 -17.34
C TYR A 94 -5.46 -2.92 -16.54
N TYR A 95 -5.68 -1.66 -16.13
CA TYR A 95 -4.75 -0.98 -15.23
C TYR A 95 -4.63 -1.71 -13.89
N LEU A 96 -5.75 -2.15 -13.31
CA LEU A 96 -5.78 -2.90 -12.07
C LEU A 96 -5.13 -4.29 -12.21
N LEU A 97 -5.40 -5.01 -13.30
CA LEU A 97 -4.78 -6.31 -13.57
C LEU A 97 -3.26 -6.21 -13.73
N LYS A 98 -2.76 -5.12 -14.33
CA LYS A 98 -1.31 -4.85 -14.45
C LYS A 98 -0.68 -4.47 -13.11
N ALA A 99 -1.42 -3.78 -12.24
CA ALA A 99 -0.96 -3.34 -10.93
C ALA A 99 -1.11 -4.41 -9.83
N ALA A 100 -1.89 -5.46 -10.09
CA ALA A 100 -2.11 -6.54 -9.13
C ALA A 100 -0.83 -7.36 -8.91
N PRO A 101 -0.48 -7.68 -7.65
CA PRO A 101 0.66 -8.55 -7.37
C PRO A 101 0.42 -9.95 -7.95
N LYS A 102 1.45 -10.55 -8.56
CA LYS A 102 1.40 -11.85 -9.27
C LYS A 102 0.75 -13.00 -8.48
N ASN A 103 0.70 -12.90 -7.15
CA ASN A 103 0.07 -13.89 -6.27
C ASN A 103 -1.45 -14.00 -6.46
N ALA A 104 -2.12 -12.97 -6.99
CA ALA A 104 -3.56 -13.01 -7.29
C ALA A 104 -3.91 -13.69 -8.62
N GLN A 105 -2.92 -13.96 -9.48
CA GLN A 105 -3.10 -14.57 -10.81
C GLN A 105 -3.02 -16.10 -10.79
N ASN A 106 -2.58 -16.70 -9.68
CA ASN A 106 -2.47 -18.16 -9.48
C ASN A 106 -3.54 -18.66 -8.51
N GLN A 107 -4.81 -18.60 -8.88
CA GLN A 107 -5.82 -19.48 -8.31
C GLN A 107 -6.63 -20.01 -9.48
N ASN A 108 -6.28 -21.24 -9.87
CA ASN A 108 -6.96 -22.09 -10.86
C ASN A 108 -8.47 -22.14 -10.64
#